data_AF-A0A3G6PDR8-F1
#
_entry.id   AF-A0A3G6PDR8-F1
#
_cell.length_a   1.000
_cell.length_b   1.000
_cell.length_c   1.000
_cell.angle_alpha   90.00
_cell.angle_beta   90.00
_cell.angle_gamma   90.00
#
_symmetry.space_group_name_H-M   'P 1'
#
loop_
_entity.id
_entity.type
_entity.pdbx_description
1 polymer ?
#
loop_
_entity_poly.entity_id
_entity_poly.type
_entity_poly.pdbx_seq_one_letter_code
_entity_poly.pdbx_strand_id
1 'polypeptide(L)'
;MKLPSHWDSFIKIFQKKFDSEIVYDRVHVFQNEEVINERFTTYEFATYLPGYIPVADDSGGQVAVISNNDEDAKVYFTSYGTLQEKDFKILDRDLLHWMQQKFPFDKRNDKMTEMTAEQQALFEKENDKMRQKVNQFQSLLNFWKQSYPIENLSLPENYPVMENILAFQDGYAFNSVLTKSLIGEKKGDFKESWLVIASNYFADPFFIDFNEAQENFPIYFAFHGAGKWTPIKVADSIDGFQEILNKIFENRFDKNYLDSFLKELTISGNEFWEEVYQNVSDMPDRAEEEQRQKNYESDWREAEVYITDIGPNKMKIVSLLKKIYKLSGAEALQMSKENRILYYKGPRKWIQVSVEELENLGATTEIVMLDLE
;
A
#
# COMPACT_ATOMS: atom_id res chain seq x y z
N MET A 1 -9.12 -23.64 16.33
CA MET A 1 -8.35 -22.45 16.76
C MET A 1 -9.00 -21.23 16.10
N LYS A 2 -9.03 -20.03 16.70
CA LYS A 2 -9.64 -18.88 15.98
C LYS A 2 -8.68 -18.35 14.92
N LEU A 3 -9.10 -18.35 13.66
CA LEU A 3 -8.36 -17.74 12.55
C LEU A 3 -8.63 -16.23 12.50
N PRO A 4 -7.61 -15.40 12.17
CA PRO A 4 -7.76 -13.96 12.07
C PRO A 4 -8.44 -13.54 10.76
N SER A 5 -9.03 -12.35 10.75
CA SER A 5 -9.82 -11.81 9.63
C SER A 5 -9.02 -11.65 8.34
N HIS A 6 -7.72 -11.38 8.44
CA HIS A 6 -6.83 -11.26 7.28
C HIS A 6 -6.57 -12.62 6.62
N TRP A 7 -6.61 -13.74 7.36
CA TRP A 7 -6.57 -15.07 6.78
C TRP A 7 -7.87 -15.40 6.03
N ASP A 8 -9.03 -15.08 6.63
CA ASP A 8 -10.35 -15.31 6.00
C ASP A 8 -10.48 -14.54 4.67
N SER A 9 -9.93 -13.33 4.62
CA SER A 9 -9.92 -12.50 3.41
C SER A 9 -8.99 -13.08 2.35
N PHE A 10 -7.79 -13.48 2.77
CA PHE A 10 -6.81 -14.13 1.89
C PHE A 10 -7.35 -15.43 1.26
N ILE A 11 -7.91 -16.33 2.06
CA ILE A 11 -8.24 -17.67 1.58
C ILE A 11 -9.36 -17.67 0.54
N LYS A 12 -10.33 -16.75 0.68
CA LYS A 12 -11.40 -16.56 -0.31
C LYS A 12 -10.84 -16.16 -1.67
N ILE A 13 -9.84 -15.27 -1.70
CA ILE A 13 -9.20 -14.83 -2.94
C ILE A 13 -8.31 -15.94 -3.50
N PHE A 14 -7.55 -16.63 -2.64
CA PHE A 14 -6.70 -17.75 -3.03
C PHE A 14 -7.50 -18.87 -3.71
N GLN A 15 -8.61 -19.29 -3.10
CA GLN A 15 -9.48 -20.36 -3.63
C GLN A 15 -10.19 -19.98 -4.95
N LYS A 16 -10.41 -18.69 -5.21
CA LYS A 16 -10.90 -18.23 -6.52
C LYS A 16 -9.82 -18.31 -7.61
N LYS A 17 -8.54 -18.22 -7.23
CA LYS A 17 -7.40 -18.10 -8.16
C LYS A 17 -6.69 -19.42 -8.43
N PHE A 18 -6.69 -20.34 -7.48
CA PHE A 18 -5.94 -21.60 -7.55
C PHE A 18 -6.84 -22.80 -7.25
N ASP A 19 -6.80 -23.79 -8.15
CA ASP A 19 -7.55 -25.05 -8.02
C ASP A 19 -6.76 -26.13 -7.22
N SER A 20 -5.55 -25.80 -6.74
CA SER A 20 -4.67 -26.73 -6.02
C SER A 20 -4.06 -26.12 -4.76
N GLU A 21 -3.81 -26.96 -3.76
CA GLU A 21 -3.14 -26.55 -2.51
C GLU A 21 -1.64 -26.35 -2.70
N ILE A 22 -1.03 -27.08 -3.63
CA ILE A 22 0.35 -26.88 -4.04
C ILE A 22 0.36 -25.92 -5.21
N VAL A 23 0.99 -24.76 -5.01
CA VAL A 23 1.13 -23.71 -6.01
C VAL A 23 2.59 -23.51 -6.37
N TYR A 24 2.84 -23.20 -7.64
CA TYR A 24 4.18 -22.98 -8.19
C TYR A 24 5.16 -24.14 -7.91
N ASP A 25 4.64 -25.37 -7.88
CA ASP A 25 5.37 -26.64 -7.68
C ASP A 25 6.19 -26.75 -6.38
N ARG A 26 5.99 -25.84 -5.42
CA ARG A 26 6.85 -25.73 -4.22
C ARG A 26 6.15 -25.34 -2.93
N VAL A 27 5.06 -24.57 -3.01
CA VAL A 27 4.42 -24.02 -1.80
C VAL A 27 3.11 -24.72 -1.56
N HIS A 28 2.96 -25.33 -0.40
CA HIS A 28 1.70 -25.87 0.09
C HIS A 28 1.00 -24.82 0.94
N VAL A 29 -0.07 -24.22 0.40
CA VAL A 29 -0.92 -23.27 1.15
C VAL A 29 -2.02 -24.03 1.87
N PHE A 30 -2.19 -23.80 3.16
CA PHE A 30 -3.19 -24.49 3.98
C PHE A 30 -4.56 -23.83 3.79
N GLN A 31 -5.43 -24.51 3.04
CA GLN A 31 -6.65 -23.89 2.53
C GLN A 31 -7.84 -23.87 3.50
N ASN A 32 -7.77 -24.59 4.62
CA ASN A 32 -8.89 -24.71 5.55
C ASN A 32 -8.40 -24.89 6.99
N GLU A 33 -9.32 -24.68 7.94
CA GLU A 33 -9.01 -24.77 9.37
C GLU A 33 -8.56 -26.18 9.78
N GLU A 34 -9.04 -27.24 9.13
CA GLU A 34 -8.67 -28.61 9.44
C GLU A 34 -7.17 -28.87 9.21
N VAL A 35 -6.66 -28.49 8.02
CA VAL A 35 -5.23 -28.62 7.67
C VAL A 35 -4.36 -27.76 8.58
N ILE A 36 -4.81 -26.53 8.89
CA ILE A 36 -4.08 -25.65 9.81
C ILE A 36 -4.04 -26.26 11.22
N ASN A 37 -5.17 -26.77 11.73
CA ASN A 37 -5.24 -27.40 13.05
C ASN A 37 -4.37 -28.67 13.12
N GLU A 38 -4.31 -29.47 12.05
CA GLU A 38 -3.42 -30.64 11.95
C GLU A 38 -1.96 -30.21 12.12
N ARG A 39 -1.50 -29.21 11.36
CA ARG A 39 -0.12 -28.69 11.43
C ARG A 39 0.17 -28.03 12.78
N PHE A 40 -0.74 -27.21 13.27
CA PHE A 40 -0.63 -26.54 14.56
C PHE A 40 -0.46 -27.54 15.72
N THR A 41 -1.20 -28.64 15.68
CA THR A 41 -1.13 -29.71 16.69
C THR A 41 0.12 -30.56 16.53
N THR A 42 0.43 -30.99 15.31
CA THR A 42 1.55 -31.89 15.01
C THR A 42 2.89 -31.30 15.43
N TYR A 43 3.07 -30.00 15.23
CA TYR A 43 4.30 -29.28 15.56
C TYR A 43 4.23 -28.51 16.88
N GLU A 44 3.22 -28.79 17.71
CA GLU A 44 3.08 -28.24 19.07
C GLU A 44 3.13 -26.70 19.13
N PHE A 45 2.52 -26.01 18.16
CA PHE A 45 2.51 -24.54 18.10
C PHE A 45 1.92 -23.91 19.37
N ALA A 46 0.96 -24.56 20.02
CA ALA A 46 0.42 -24.11 21.32
C ALA A 46 1.51 -23.93 22.40
N THR A 47 2.59 -24.72 22.34
CA THR A 47 3.69 -24.68 23.29
C THR A 47 4.76 -23.67 22.87
N TYR A 48 5.12 -23.66 21.59
CA TYR A 48 6.28 -22.93 21.11
C TYR A 48 5.96 -21.54 20.52
N LEU A 49 4.80 -21.38 19.88
CA LEU A 49 4.35 -20.15 19.21
C LEU A 49 2.82 -19.95 19.35
N PRO A 50 2.27 -19.85 20.57
CA PRO A 50 0.82 -19.80 20.80
C PRO A 50 0.12 -18.56 20.18
N GLY A 51 0.89 -17.51 19.88
CA GLY A 51 0.43 -16.30 19.21
C GLY A 51 0.37 -16.39 17.69
N TYR A 52 0.82 -17.50 17.08
CA TYR A 52 1.00 -17.58 15.63
C TYR A 52 0.38 -18.85 15.04
N ILE A 53 -0.01 -18.72 13.78
CA ILE A 53 -0.78 -19.71 13.05
C ILE A 53 -0.01 -20.09 11.79
N PRO A 54 0.24 -21.39 11.53
CA PRO A 54 0.85 -21.83 10.29
C PRO A 54 -0.14 -21.72 9.13
N VAL A 55 0.31 -21.19 8.00
CA VAL A 55 -0.55 -20.87 6.84
C VAL A 55 -0.07 -21.48 5.53
N ALA A 56 1.21 -21.82 5.45
CA ALA A 56 1.80 -22.52 4.32
C ALA A 56 3.15 -23.14 4.70
N ASP A 57 3.61 -24.13 3.94
CA ASP A 57 4.97 -24.67 4.03
C ASP A 57 5.61 -24.91 2.65
N ASP A 58 6.92 -25.13 2.64
CA ASP A 58 7.71 -25.45 1.45
C ASP A 58 7.91 -26.97 1.26
N SER A 59 7.24 -27.80 2.09
CA SER A 59 7.48 -29.25 2.23
C SER A 59 8.95 -29.66 2.54
N GLY A 60 9.83 -28.68 2.79
CA GLY A 60 11.27 -28.81 3.07
C GLY A 60 11.65 -28.53 4.53
N GLY A 61 10.65 -28.29 5.38
CA GLY A 61 10.83 -28.05 6.82
C GLY A 61 10.73 -26.57 7.22
N GLN A 62 10.37 -25.69 6.29
CA GLN A 62 10.11 -24.28 6.52
C GLN A 62 8.60 -24.03 6.59
N VAL A 63 8.18 -23.06 7.39
CA VAL A 63 6.76 -22.74 7.59
C VAL A 63 6.56 -21.24 7.61
N ALA A 64 5.56 -20.80 6.86
CA ALA A 64 5.04 -19.45 6.91
C ALA A 64 3.98 -19.38 8.01
N VAL A 65 4.09 -18.38 8.87
CA VAL A 65 3.20 -18.17 10.02
C VAL A 65 2.70 -16.73 10.04
N ILE A 66 1.49 -16.55 10.55
CA ILE A 66 0.88 -15.23 10.75
C ILE A 66 0.51 -15.06 12.22
N SER A 67 0.38 -13.81 12.68
CA SER A 67 -0.12 -13.52 14.02
C SER A 67 -1.61 -13.85 14.13
N ASN A 68 -2.04 -14.32 15.31
CA ASN A 68 -3.46 -14.43 15.65
C ASN A 68 -4.09 -13.08 16.02
N ASN A 69 -3.29 -12.01 16.13
CA ASN A 69 -3.75 -10.64 16.33
C ASN A 69 -4.04 -9.98 14.98
N ASP A 70 -5.26 -9.47 14.80
CA ASP A 70 -5.69 -8.78 13.58
C ASP A 70 -4.90 -7.47 13.31
N GLU A 71 -4.23 -6.89 14.31
CA GLU A 71 -3.38 -5.71 14.12
C GLU A 71 -2.03 -6.02 13.45
N ASP A 72 -1.62 -7.29 13.40
CA ASP A 72 -0.36 -7.71 12.77
C ASP A 72 -0.61 -8.67 11.60
N ALA A 73 -0.80 -8.09 10.41
CA ALA A 73 -1.05 -8.84 9.19
C ALA A 73 0.20 -9.51 8.59
N LYS A 74 1.41 -9.27 9.12
CA LYS A 74 2.67 -9.73 8.50
C LYS A 74 2.73 -11.24 8.35
N VAL A 75 3.42 -11.66 7.29
CA VAL A 75 3.78 -13.06 7.09
C VAL A 75 5.22 -13.25 7.56
N TYR A 76 5.40 -14.17 8.50
CA TYR A 76 6.68 -14.53 9.04
C TYR A 76 7.12 -15.91 8.52
N PHE A 77 8.42 -16.08 8.46
CA PHE A 77 9.10 -17.32 8.12
C PHE A 77 9.79 -17.87 9.36
N THR A 78 9.65 -19.16 9.58
CA THR A 78 10.42 -19.92 10.56
C THR A 78 10.60 -21.37 10.08
N SER A 79 11.36 -22.16 10.81
CA SER A 79 11.47 -23.60 10.58
C SER A 79 10.70 -24.37 11.64
N TYR A 80 10.07 -25.48 11.25
CA TYR A 80 9.48 -26.43 12.19
C TYR A 80 10.48 -26.93 13.25
N GLY A 81 11.79 -26.90 12.97
CA GLY A 81 12.84 -27.26 13.92
C GLY A 81 13.22 -26.16 14.93
N THR A 82 12.78 -24.91 14.71
CA THR A 82 13.18 -23.73 15.50
C THR A 82 12.02 -22.76 15.69
N LEU A 83 10.86 -23.27 16.15
CA LEU A 83 9.64 -22.48 16.38
C LEU A 83 9.83 -21.47 17.55
N GLN A 84 10.52 -20.36 17.29
CA GLN A 84 10.78 -19.29 18.25
C GLN A 84 10.69 -17.92 17.56
N GLU A 85 10.00 -16.96 18.18
CA GLU A 85 9.77 -15.63 17.58
C GLU A 85 11.06 -14.88 17.23
N LYS A 86 12.12 -15.05 18.04
CA LYS A 86 13.42 -14.39 17.82
C LYS A 86 14.08 -14.78 16.49
N ASP A 87 13.72 -15.93 15.93
CA ASP A 87 14.29 -16.49 14.71
C ASP A 87 13.40 -16.20 13.49
N PHE A 88 12.30 -15.46 13.68
CA PHE A 88 11.42 -15.07 12.61
C PHE A 88 12.11 -14.17 11.60
N LYS A 89 11.83 -14.43 10.33
CA LYS A 89 12.10 -13.49 9.24
C LYS A 89 10.78 -13.01 8.69
N ILE A 90 10.62 -11.71 8.49
CA ILE A 90 9.44 -11.19 7.79
C ILE A 90 9.56 -11.62 6.32
N LEU A 91 8.65 -12.46 5.84
CA LEU A 91 8.48 -12.76 4.42
C LEU A 91 7.84 -11.59 3.71
N ASP A 92 6.76 -11.08 4.28
CA ASP A 92 5.97 -10.04 3.65
C ASP A 92 5.12 -9.23 4.64
N ARG A 93 4.55 -8.12 4.17
CA ARG A 93 3.67 -7.23 4.93
C ARG A 93 2.30 -7.85 5.20
N ASP A 94 1.81 -8.73 4.33
CA ASP A 94 0.58 -9.48 4.49
C ASP A 94 0.47 -10.70 3.55
N LEU A 95 -0.50 -11.59 3.81
CA LEU A 95 -0.74 -12.83 3.04
C LEU A 95 -1.06 -12.61 1.56
N LEU A 96 -1.79 -11.55 1.27
CA LEU A 96 -2.29 -11.26 -0.07
C LEU A 96 -1.16 -10.68 -0.96
N HIS A 97 -0.27 -9.86 -0.40
CA HIS A 97 0.93 -9.36 -1.08
C HIS A 97 1.95 -10.50 -1.26
N TRP A 98 2.10 -11.36 -0.25
CA TRP A 98 2.94 -12.55 -0.34
C TRP A 98 2.52 -13.50 -1.47
N MET A 99 1.21 -13.68 -1.68
CA MET A 99 0.65 -14.43 -2.79
C MET A 99 0.99 -13.83 -4.16
N GLN A 100 0.99 -12.49 -4.29
CA GLN A 100 1.37 -11.83 -5.55
C GLN A 100 2.83 -12.06 -5.91
N GLN A 101 3.70 -12.06 -4.90
CA GLN A 101 5.12 -12.37 -5.06
C GLN A 101 5.38 -13.85 -5.36
N LYS A 102 4.32 -14.67 -5.51
CA LYS A 102 4.35 -16.12 -5.72
C LYS A 102 4.93 -16.87 -4.53
N PHE A 103 4.55 -16.46 -3.32
CA PHE A 103 4.88 -17.10 -2.05
C PHE A 103 6.39 -17.36 -1.84
N PRO A 104 7.25 -16.33 -1.93
CA PRO A 104 8.68 -16.53 -1.69
C PRO A 104 8.92 -16.94 -0.22
N PHE A 105 9.42 -18.16 0.01
CA PHE A 105 9.90 -18.63 1.32
C PHE A 105 11.33 -18.19 1.59
N ASP A 106 12.14 -18.17 0.53
CA ASP A 106 13.33 -17.36 0.51
C ASP A 106 12.87 -15.97 0.07
N LYS A 107 12.92 -14.98 0.98
CA LYS A 107 13.42 -13.68 0.51
C LYS A 107 14.73 -14.06 -0.10
N ARG A 108 14.79 -14.13 -1.44
CA ARG A 108 16.07 -14.26 -2.09
C ARG A 108 16.89 -13.17 -1.41
N ASN A 109 17.98 -13.58 -0.78
CA ASN A 109 19.20 -12.85 -1.02
C ASN A 109 19.45 -12.97 -2.54
N ASP A 110 18.56 -12.39 -3.36
CA ASP A 110 19.00 -11.42 -4.30
C ASP A 110 19.74 -10.49 -3.34
N LYS A 111 21.04 -10.76 -3.21
CA LYS A 111 21.96 -9.69 -3.54
C LYS A 111 21.23 -8.98 -4.67
N MET A 112 20.52 -7.89 -4.37
CA MET A 112 20.54 -6.74 -5.24
C MET A 112 21.98 -6.75 -5.67
N THR A 113 22.23 -7.29 -6.86
CA THR A 113 23.54 -7.20 -7.46
C THR A 113 23.73 -5.72 -7.41
N GLU A 114 24.55 -5.23 -6.47
CA GLU A 114 24.68 -3.80 -6.24
C GLU A 114 24.89 -3.24 -7.62
N MET A 115 23.94 -2.40 -8.05
CA MET A 115 23.97 -1.90 -9.41
C MET A 115 25.36 -1.35 -9.60
N THR A 116 26.04 -1.79 -10.66
CA THR A 116 27.35 -1.22 -10.93
C THR A 116 27.18 0.29 -11.04
N ALA A 117 28.24 1.06 -10.73
CA ALA A 117 28.15 2.52 -10.85
C ALA A 117 27.64 2.96 -12.24
N GLU A 118 27.92 2.17 -13.28
CA GLU A 118 27.41 2.37 -14.64
C GLU A 118 25.90 2.09 -14.76
N GLN A 119 25.39 1.01 -14.17
CA GLN A 119 23.95 0.71 -14.14
C GLN A 119 23.19 1.76 -13.33
N GLN A 120 23.75 2.20 -12.20
CA GLN A 120 23.17 3.24 -11.36
C GLN A 120 23.08 4.58 -12.11
N ALA A 121 24.18 5.00 -12.76
CA ALA A 121 24.20 6.22 -13.56
C ALA A 121 23.23 6.16 -14.75
N LEU A 122 23.06 4.98 -15.37
CA LEU A 122 22.08 4.79 -16.45
C LEU A 122 20.65 4.91 -15.92
N PHE A 123 20.35 4.28 -14.79
CA PHE A 123 19.04 4.36 -14.16
C PHE A 123 18.68 5.80 -13.76
N GLU A 124 19.60 6.52 -13.13
CA GLU A 124 19.43 7.93 -12.79
C GLU A 124 19.15 8.77 -14.04
N LYS A 125 19.93 8.57 -15.11
CA LYS A 125 19.73 9.28 -16.37
C LYS A 125 18.35 9.03 -17.01
N GLU A 126 17.90 7.78 -17.05
CA GLU A 126 16.58 7.44 -17.63
C GLU A 126 15.43 7.93 -16.73
N ASN A 127 15.61 7.86 -15.41
CA ASN A 127 14.66 8.40 -14.44
C ASN A 127 14.55 9.93 -14.59
N ASP A 128 15.67 10.64 -14.71
CA ASP A 128 15.71 12.09 -14.97
C ASP A 128 14.96 12.46 -16.26
N LYS A 129 15.18 11.70 -17.33
CA LYS A 129 14.48 11.89 -18.61
C LYS A 129 12.97 11.68 -18.46
N MET A 130 12.55 10.63 -17.75
CA MET A 130 11.13 10.36 -17.50
C MET A 130 10.50 11.48 -16.65
N ARG A 131 11.16 11.92 -15.58
CA ARG A 131 10.71 13.05 -14.76
C ARG A 131 10.57 14.34 -15.57
N GLN A 132 11.55 14.65 -16.41
CA GLN A 132 11.49 15.82 -17.29
C GLN A 132 10.29 15.75 -18.25
N LYS A 133 10.00 14.58 -18.81
CA LYS A 133 8.84 14.38 -19.69
C LYS A 133 7.53 14.57 -18.94
N VAL A 134 7.40 13.95 -17.77
CA VAL A 134 6.20 14.03 -16.93
C VAL A 134 5.94 15.45 -16.42
N ASN A 135 6.99 16.20 -16.05
CA ASN A 135 6.89 17.59 -15.60
C ASN A 135 6.36 18.56 -16.68
N GLN A 136 6.23 18.13 -17.95
CA GLN A 136 5.60 18.92 -19.01
C GLN A 136 4.07 18.92 -18.89
N PHE A 137 3.49 18.04 -18.07
CA PHE A 137 2.05 17.81 -18.01
C PHE A 137 1.50 18.07 -16.60
N GLN A 138 0.86 19.23 -16.44
CA GLN A 138 0.31 19.64 -15.14
C GLN A 138 -0.80 18.71 -14.63
N SER A 139 -1.58 18.09 -15.53
CA SER A 139 -2.65 17.16 -15.15
C SER A 139 -2.12 15.91 -14.43
N LEU A 140 -0.98 15.36 -14.85
CA LEU A 140 -0.32 14.25 -14.14
C LEU A 140 0.15 14.65 -12.74
N LEU A 141 0.77 15.84 -12.64
CA LEU A 141 1.23 16.37 -11.35
C LEU A 141 0.06 16.64 -10.40
N ASN A 142 -1.07 17.10 -10.91
CA ASN A 142 -2.27 17.33 -10.11
C ASN A 142 -2.89 16.01 -9.65
N PHE A 143 -2.98 15.01 -10.53
CA PHE A 143 -3.48 13.68 -10.19
C PHE A 143 -2.73 13.06 -9.00
N TRP A 144 -1.39 13.05 -9.02
CA TRP A 144 -0.62 12.47 -7.91
C TRP A 144 -0.69 13.27 -6.61
N LYS A 145 -0.94 14.59 -6.67
CA LYS A 145 -1.18 15.41 -5.48
C LYS A 145 -2.50 15.06 -4.78
N GLN A 146 -3.48 14.52 -5.51
CA GLN A 146 -4.83 14.25 -5.03
C GLN A 146 -5.11 12.75 -4.89
N SER A 147 -4.09 11.98 -4.52
CA SER A 147 -4.23 10.54 -4.30
C SER A 147 -4.72 10.24 -2.88
N TYR A 148 -5.76 9.42 -2.78
CA TYR A 148 -6.28 8.91 -1.52
C TYR A 148 -6.25 7.39 -1.55
N PRO A 149 -5.93 6.71 -0.43
CA PRO A 149 -6.18 5.28 -0.32
C PRO A 149 -7.68 5.04 -0.31
N ILE A 150 -8.19 4.31 -1.31
CA ILE A 150 -9.59 3.90 -1.37
C ILE A 150 -9.67 2.42 -0.98
N GLU A 151 -10.57 2.09 -0.06
CA GLU A 151 -10.81 0.71 0.39
C GLU A 151 -11.50 -0.13 -0.71
N ASN A 152 -10.72 -0.56 -1.72
CA ASN A 152 -11.12 -1.57 -2.70
C ASN A 152 -9.85 -2.11 -3.38
N LEU A 153 -9.62 -3.43 -3.31
CA LEU A 153 -8.39 -4.06 -3.81
C LEU A 153 -8.18 -3.86 -5.32
N SER A 154 -9.24 -3.62 -6.09
CA SER A 154 -9.15 -3.42 -7.53
C SER A 154 -8.90 -1.94 -7.91
N LEU A 155 -9.14 -0.98 -7.01
CA LEU A 155 -8.91 0.44 -7.27
C LEU A 155 -7.43 0.83 -7.08
N PRO A 156 -6.98 1.97 -7.64
CA PRO A 156 -5.64 2.47 -7.43
C PRO A 156 -5.28 2.62 -5.94
N GLU A 157 -4.15 2.05 -5.54
CA GLU A 157 -3.65 2.09 -4.15
C GLU A 157 -2.21 2.63 -4.10
N ASN A 158 -1.38 2.20 -5.05
CA ASN A 158 0.03 2.57 -5.10
C ASN A 158 0.24 3.62 -6.20
N TYR A 159 1.02 4.65 -5.88
CA TYR A 159 1.33 5.76 -6.79
C TYR A 159 2.86 5.96 -6.85
N PRO A 160 3.40 6.41 -8.00
CA PRO A 160 4.81 6.67 -8.13
C PRO A 160 5.25 7.82 -7.23
N VAL A 161 6.44 7.70 -6.66
CA VAL A 161 7.16 8.81 -6.03
C VAL A 161 7.88 9.58 -7.14
N MET A 162 7.66 10.89 -7.22
CA MET A 162 8.16 11.72 -8.32
C MET A 162 9.67 11.62 -8.52
N GLU A 163 10.44 11.57 -7.44
CA GLU A 163 11.89 11.44 -7.45
C GLU A 163 12.36 10.14 -8.11
N ASN A 164 11.52 9.08 -8.08
CA ASN A 164 11.86 7.74 -8.54
C ASN A 164 10.76 7.10 -9.39
N ILE A 165 10.22 7.86 -10.35
CA ILE A 165 9.14 7.41 -11.21
C ILE A 165 9.51 6.19 -12.06
N LEU A 166 10.78 6.06 -12.47
CA LEU A 166 11.25 4.92 -13.26
C LEU A 166 11.18 3.60 -12.47
N ALA A 167 11.45 3.63 -11.16
CA ALA A 167 11.31 2.43 -10.33
C ALA A 167 9.87 1.92 -10.28
N PHE A 168 8.88 2.81 -10.37
CA PHE A 168 7.46 2.42 -10.41
C PHE A 168 7.06 1.72 -11.71
N GLN A 169 7.89 1.82 -12.76
CA GLN A 169 7.67 1.13 -14.04
C GLN A 169 8.26 -0.28 -14.07
N ASP A 170 8.92 -0.71 -12.98
CA ASP A 170 9.54 -2.02 -12.87
C ASP A 170 8.48 -3.13 -12.95
N GLY A 171 8.74 -4.15 -13.78
CA GLY A 171 7.78 -5.21 -14.09
C GLY A 171 6.81 -4.89 -15.24
N TYR A 172 6.70 -3.62 -15.67
CA TYR A 172 5.85 -3.20 -16.79
C TYR A 172 6.67 -2.80 -18.03
N ALA A 173 7.28 -1.63 -17.97
CA ALA A 173 8.09 -1.04 -19.05
C ALA A 173 9.60 -1.25 -18.82
N PHE A 174 9.99 -1.56 -17.59
CA PHE A 174 11.38 -1.68 -17.17
C PHE A 174 11.60 -2.94 -16.33
N ASN A 175 12.82 -3.48 -16.37
CA ASN A 175 13.26 -4.56 -15.48
C ASN A 175 14.54 -4.12 -14.77
N SER A 176 14.43 -3.86 -13.48
CA SER A 176 15.54 -3.41 -12.62
C SER A 176 16.65 -4.46 -12.48
N VAL A 177 16.29 -5.74 -12.38
CA VAL A 177 17.23 -6.87 -12.23
C VAL A 177 18.15 -7.02 -13.44
N LEU A 178 17.60 -6.89 -14.64
CA LEU A 178 18.34 -7.02 -15.90
C LEU A 178 18.82 -5.66 -16.44
N THR A 179 18.38 -4.55 -15.84
CA THR A 179 18.54 -3.17 -16.34
C THR A 179 18.12 -3.06 -17.80
N LYS A 180 16.97 -3.64 -18.16
CA LYS A 180 16.48 -3.73 -19.54
C LYS A 180 15.09 -3.15 -19.69
N SER A 181 14.85 -2.54 -20.85
CA SER A 181 13.50 -2.20 -21.28
C SER A 181 12.68 -3.47 -21.55
N LEU A 182 11.44 -3.47 -21.09
CA LEU A 182 10.43 -4.50 -21.38
C LEU A 182 9.47 -4.05 -22.50
N ILE A 183 9.70 -2.86 -23.05
CA ILE A 183 8.90 -2.30 -24.15
C ILE A 183 9.09 -3.15 -25.40
N GLY A 184 7.99 -3.34 -26.13
CA GLY A 184 8.00 -4.03 -27.41
C GLY A 184 6.96 -3.49 -28.39
N GLU A 185 7.05 -3.97 -29.63
CA GLU A 185 6.18 -3.57 -30.73
C GLU A 185 5.10 -4.61 -31.04
N LYS A 186 5.14 -5.79 -30.41
CA LYS A 186 4.18 -6.85 -30.67
C LYS A 186 2.86 -6.55 -29.98
N LYS A 187 1.78 -7.11 -30.53
CA LYS A 187 0.47 -7.05 -29.89
C LYS A 187 0.54 -7.68 -28.50
N GLY A 188 0.24 -6.89 -27.47
CA GLY A 188 0.31 -7.32 -26.08
C GLY A 188 1.59 -6.89 -25.36
N ASP A 189 2.56 -6.28 -26.06
CA ASP A 189 3.73 -5.68 -25.41
C ASP A 189 3.34 -4.34 -24.77
N PHE A 190 4.08 -3.97 -23.72
CA PHE A 190 3.98 -2.63 -23.15
C PHE A 190 4.63 -1.64 -24.12
N LYS A 191 4.02 -0.47 -24.35
CA LYS A 191 4.50 0.48 -25.37
C LYS A 191 5.42 1.54 -24.79
N GLU A 192 6.31 2.09 -25.61
CA GLU A 192 7.24 3.16 -25.20
C GLU A 192 6.52 4.43 -24.74
N SER A 193 5.38 4.73 -25.37
CA SER A 193 4.59 5.89 -25.04
C SER A 193 3.73 5.70 -23.79
N TRP A 194 3.68 4.49 -23.22
CA TRP A 194 2.86 4.24 -22.04
C TRP A 194 3.59 4.58 -20.75
N LEU A 195 2.83 5.09 -19.78
CA LEU A 195 3.32 5.39 -18.43
C LEU A 195 2.32 4.86 -17.41
N VAL A 196 2.80 3.99 -16.52
CA VAL A 196 2.02 3.57 -15.35
C VAL A 196 1.97 4.72 -14.35
N ILE A 197 0.76 5.16 -14.02
CA ILE A 197 0.50 6.29 -13.12
C ILE A 197 -0.02 5.85 -11.75
N ALA A 198 -0.52 4.62 -11.63
CA ALA A 198 -0.88 3.98 -10.38
C ALA A 198 -0.94 2.46 -10.56
N SER A 199 -0.97 1.71 -9.48
CA SER A 199 -1.36 0.30 -9.51
C SER A 199 -2.34 -0.02 -8.38
N ASN A 200 -3.21 -0.99 -8.63
CA ASN A 200 -4.07 -1.51 -7.57
C ASN A 200 -3.28 -2.39 -6.60
N TYR A 201 -4.00 -2.96 -5.65
CA TYR A 201 -3.44 -3.92 -4.70
C TYR A 201 -2.72 -5.07 -5.41
N PHE A 202 -3.27 -5.57 -6.54
CA PHE A 202 -2.78 -6.70 -7.33
C PHE A 202 -1.60 -6.39 -8.27
N ALA A 203 -1.06 -5.18 -8.24
CA ALA A 203 -0.08 -4.69 -9.21
C ALA A 203 -0.60 -4.71 -10.65
N ASP A 204 -1.92 -4.57 -10.84
CA ASP A 204 -2.49 -4.25 -12.15
C ASP A 204 -2.28 -2.75 -12.42
N PRO A 205 -1.68 -2.38 -13.56
CA PRO A 205 -1.35 -0.99 -13.85
C PRO A 205 -2.57 -0.19 -14.30
N PHE A 206 -2.67 1.03 -13.78
CA PHE A 206 -3.38 2.14 -14.41
C PHE A 206 -2.35 2.98 -15.15
N PHE A 207 -2.56 3.22 -16.44
CA PHE A 207 -1.57 3.86 -17.29
C PHE A 207 -2.21 4.77 -18.33
N ILE A 208 -1.39 5.69 -18.84
CA ILE A 208 -1.73 6.62 -19.92
C ILE A 208 -0.86 6.36 -21.14
N ASP A 209 -1.26 6.90 -22.29
CA ASP A 209 -0.40 7.02 -23.47
C ASP A 209 0.00 8.48 -23.68
N PHE A 210 1.31 8.77 -23.69
CA PHE A 210 1.83 10.11 -23.96
C PHE A 210 1.41 10.67 -25.32
N ASN A 211 1.07 9.81 -26.29
CA ASN A 211 0.57 10.24 -27.59
C ASN A 211 -0.87 10.79 -27.54
N GLU A 212 -1.60 10.53 -26.46
CA GLU A 212 -2.99 10.95 -26.25
C GLU A 212 -3.09 12.18 -25.33
N ALA A 213 -2.00 12.94 -25.18
CA ALA A 213 -1.97 14.15 -24.36
C ALA A 213 -3.01 15.21 -24.79
N GLN A 214 -3.37 15.25 -26.08
CA GLN A 214 -4.41 16.16 -26.60
C GLN A 214 -5.83 15.76 -26.17
N GLU A 215 -6.02 14.51 -25.76
CA GLU A 215 -7.29 13.96 -25.23
C GLU A 215 -7.33 14.02 -23.70
N ASN A 216 -6.41 14.78 -23.08
CA ASN A 216 -6.26 14.90 -21.63
C ASN A 216 -6.03 13.53 -20.95
N PHE A 217 -5.23 12.68 -21.59
CA PHE A 217 -4.80 11.38 -21.08
C PHE A 217 -5.95 10.46 -20.65
N PRO A 218 -6.61 9.77 -21.60
CA PRO A 218 -7.47 8.65 -21.26
C PRO A 218 -6.74 7.66 -20.35
N ILE A 219 -7.45 7.11 -19.35
CA ILE A 219 -6.87 6.15 -18.42
C ILE A 219 -7.19 4.75 -18.87
N TYR A 220 -6.16 3.92 -18.93
CA TYR A 220 -6.26 2.50 -19.23
C TYR A 220 -5.88 1.67 -18.02
N PHE A 221 -6.53 0.52 -17.92
CA PHE A 221 -6.23 -0.54 -16.98
C PHE A 221 -5.85 -1.81 -17.76
N ALA A 222 -5.04 -2.68 -17.18
CA ALA A 222 -4.83 -4.02 -17.73
C ALA A 222 -4.59 -5.02 -16.60
N PHE A 223 -5.19 -6.21 -16.68
CA PHE A 223 -4.88 -7.29 -15.75
C PHE A 223 -3.44 -7.76 -15.90
N HIS A 224 -2.71 -7.79 -14.78
CA HIS A 224 -1.38 -8.34 -14.66
C HIS A 224 -1.42 -9.89 -14.76
N GLY A 225 -0.36 -10.48 -15.31
CA GLY A 225 -0.16 -11.93 -15.31
C GLY A 225 -0.73 -12.72 -16.51
N ALA A 226 -1.37 -12.06 -17.48
CA ALA A 226 -1.92 -12.72 -18.68
C ALA A 226 -0.88 -12.99 -19.80
N GLY A 227 0.40 -12.64 -19.57
CA GLY A 227 1.47 -12.74 -20.58
C GLY A 227 1.36 -11.73 -21.74
N LYS A 228 0.36 -10.84 -21.69
CA LYS A 228 0.12 -9.73 -22.61
C LYS A 228 -0.61 -8.59 -21.87
N TRP A 229 -0.34 -7.36 -22.25
CA TRP A 229 -1.08 -6.18 -21.81
C TRP A 229 -2.24 -5.92 -22.76
N THR A 230 -3.47 -6.08 -22.26
CA THR A 230 -4.70 -5.78 -23.01
C THR A 230 -5.37 -4.58 -22.37
N PRO A 231 -5.22 -3.36 -22.95
CA PRO A 231 -5.76 -2.15 -22.34
C PRO A 231 -7.29 -2.14 -22.33
N ILE A 232 -7.86 -1.79 -21.19
CA ILE A 232 -9.27 -1.49 -20.98
C ILE A 232 -9.33 -0.01 -20.64
N LYS A 233 -10.01 0.80 -21.46
CA LYS A 233 -10.17 2.23 -21.16
C LYS A 233 -11.15 2.39 -20.01
N VAL A 234 -10.70 2.88 -18.86
CA VAL A 234 -11.52 3.02 -17.64
C VAL A 234 -12.03 4.45 -17.43
N ALA A 235 -11.40 5.44 -18.05
CA ALA A 235 -11.88 6.81 -18.10
C ALA A 235 -11.44 7.51 -19.38
N ASP A 236 -12.22 8.47 -19.86
CA ASP A 236 -11.91 9.25 -21.06
C ASP A 236 -10.82 10.31 -20.85
N SER A 237 -10.51 10.65 -19.61
CA SER A 237 -9.42 11.56 -19.24
C SER A 237 -8.94 11.31 -17.81
N ILE A 238 -7.75 11.81 -17.49
CA ILE A 238 -7.17 11.72 -16.15
C ILE A 238 -8.01 12.50 -15.12
N ASP A 239 -8.56 13.66 -15.51
CA ASP A 239 -9.43 14.44 -14.66
C ASP A 239 -10.77 13.73 -14.42
N GLY A 240 -11.33 13.09 -15.46
CA GLY A 240 -12.54 12.28 -15.33
C GLY A 240 -12.31 11.06 -14.42
N PHE A 241 -11.14 10.44 -14.50
CA PHE A 241 -10.77 9.36 -13.58
C PHE A 241 -10.66 9.84 -12.14
N GLN A 242 -9.98 10.97 -11.92
CA GLN A 242 -9.88 11.59 -10.59
C GLN A 242 -11.27 11.91 -10.00
N GLU A 243 -12.20 12.44 -10.81
CA GLU A 243 -13.57 12.70 -10.36
C GLU A 243 -14.29 11.43 -9.92
N ILE A 244 -14.13 10.33 -10.66
CA ILE A 244 -14.69 9.03 -10.29
C ILE A 244 -14.11 8.56 -8.96
N LEU A 245 -12.78 8.60 -8.79
CA LEU A 245 -12.11 8.22 -7.55
C LEU A 245 -12.57 9.07 -6.36
N ASN A 246 -12.70 10.38 -6.53
CA ASN A 246 -13.20 11.29 -5.50
C ASN A 246 -14.63 10.95 -5.09
N LYS A 247 -15.53 10.70 -6.05
CA LYS A 247 -16.92 10.28 -5.77
C LYS A 247 -16.99 8.98 -5.00
N ILE A 248 -16.17 7.98 -5.36
CA ILE A 248 -16.09 6.72 -4.62
C ILE A 248 -15.60 6.99 -3.20
N PHE A 249 -14.52 7.75 -3.05
CA PHE A 249 -13.95 8.07 -1.76
C PHE A 249 -14.97 8.78 -0.86
N GLU A 250 -15.53 9.92 -1.29
CA GLU A 250 -16.49 10.72 -0.51
C GLU A 250 -17.71 9.94 -0.05
N ASN A 251 -18.13 8.94 -0.83
CA ASN A 251 -19.32 8.14 -0.56
C ASN A 251 -18.99 6.71 -0.09
N ARG A 252 -17.75 6.43 0.33
CA ARG A 252 -17.28 5.08 0.70
C ARG A 252 -18.06 4.36 1.80
N PHE A 253 -18.83 5.09 2.60
CA PHE A 253 -19.72 4.53 3.64
C PHE A 253 -21.19 4.44 3.22
N ASP A 254 -21.55 4.98 2.06
CA ASP A 254 -22.90 4.91 1.52
C ASP A 254 -22.95 3.83 0.44
N LYS A 255 -23.18 2.59 0.88
CA LYS A 255 -23.25 1.42 -0.01
C LYS A 255 -24.30 1.59 -1.10
N ASN A 256 -25.44 2.22 -0.80
CA ASN A 256 -26.52 2.42 -1.78
C ASN A 256 -26.10 3.43 -2.86
N TYR A 257 -25.42 4.51 -2.46
CA TYR A 257 -24.83 5.45 -3.41
C TYR A 257 -23.78 4.75 -4.28
N LEU A 258 -22.84 4.03 -3.67
CA LEU A 258 -21.78 3.34 -4.42
C LEU A 258 -22.33 2.30 -5.38
N ASP A 259 -23.31 1.48 -4.97
CA ASP A 259 -23.98 0.51 -5.84
C ASP A 259 -24.59 1.22 -7.06
N SER A 260 -25.36 2.28 -6.84
CA SER A 260 -26.01 3.04 -7.91
C SER A 260 -24.98 3.68 -8.85
N PHE A 261 -23.96 4.33 -8.29
CA PHE A 261 -22.93 5.04 -9.05
C PHE A 261 -22.05 4.10 -9.87
N LEU A 262 -21.55 3.01 -9.27
CA LEU A 262 -20.69 2.05 -9.96
C LEU A 262 -21.48 1.29 -11.03
N LYS A 263 -22.76 0.99 -10.78
CA LYS A 263 -23.63 0.37 -11.78
C LYS A 263 -23.75 1.22 -13.05
N GLU A 264 -23.78 2.55 -12.95
CA GLU A 264 -23.77 3.42 -14.13
C GLU A 264 -22.48 3.28 -14.95
N LEU A 265 -21.33 3.10 -14.30
CA LEU A 265 -20.04 2.88 -14.98
C LEU A 265 -20.02 1.52 -15.72
N THR A 266 -20.72 0.50 -15.19
CA THR A 266 -20.82 -0.83 -15.83
C THR A 266 -21.68 -0.86 -17.09
N ILE A 267 -22.57 0.13 -17.33
CA ILE A 267 -23.50 0.14 -18.47
C ILE A 267 -22.76 0.04 -19.82
N SER A 268 -21.50 0.47 -19.85
CA SER A 268 -20.63 0.38 -21.03
C SER A 268 -20.05 -1.02 -21.30
N GLY A 269 -20.31 -2.04 -20.45
CA GLY A 269 -19.71 -3.37 -20.54
C GLY A 269 -18.21 -3.36 -20.18
N ASN A 270 -17.81 -2.42 -19.32
CA ASN A 270 -16.42 -2.25 -18.93
C ASN A 270 -16.05 -3.25 -17.84
N GLU A 271 -15.29 -4.28 -18.21
CA GLU A 271 -14.87 -5.39 -17.35
C GLU A 271 -14.23 -4.92 -16.03
N PHE A 272 -13.42 -3.85 -16.06
CA PHE A 272 -12.82 -3.31 -14.84
C PHE A 272 -13.89 -2.75 -13.88
N TRP A 273 -14.82 -1.93 -14.40
CA TRP A 273 -15.88 -1.37 -13.56
C TRP A 273 -16.88 -2.42 -13.08
N GLU A 274 -17.08 -3.49 -13.85
CA GLU A 274 -17.85 -4.66 -13.42
C GLU A 274 -17.20 -5.34 -12.22
N GLU A 275 -15.88 -5.54 -12.22
CA GLU A 275 -15.15 -6.11 -11.07
C GLU A 275 -15.25 -5.20 -9.84
N VAL A 276 -15.03 -3.89 -10.01
CA VAL A 276 -15.16 -2.92 -8.91
C VAL A 276 -16.58 -2.93 -8.33
N TYR A 277 -17.60 -3.00 -9.19
CA TYR A 277 -19.00 -3.10 -8.78
C TYR A 277 -19.28 -4.39 -7.99
N GLN A 278 -18.80 -5.54 -8.46
CA GLN A 278 -18.95 -6.81 -7.74
C GLN A 278 -18.30 -6.76 -6.35
N ASN A 279 -17.08 -6.21 -6.25
CA ASN A 279 -16.41 -6.06 -4.96
C ASN A 279 -17.23 -5.24 -3.96
N VAL A 280 -17.91 -4.17 -4.40
CA VAL A 280 -18.77 -3.35 -3.52
C VAL A 280 -20.09 -4.05 -3.20
N SER A 281 -20.69 -4.74 -4.18
CA SER A 281 -21.93 -5.49 -3.99
C SER A 281 -21.75 -6.64 -2.98
N ASP A 282 -20.61 -7.33 -3.05
CA ASP A 282 -20.26 -8.46 -2.18
C ASP A 282 -19.85 -8.04 -0.76
N MET A 283 -19.59 -6.75 -0.52
CA MET A 283 -19.30 -6.26 0.83
C MET A 283 -20.53 -6.42 1.73
N PRO A 284 -20.39 -6.97 2.95
CA PRO A 284 -21.48 -7.01 3.91
C PRO A 284 -21.96 -5.59 4.22
N ASP A 285 -23.23 -5.44 4.58
CA ASP A 285 -23.73 -4.14 5.04
C ASP A 285 -22.92 -3.71 6.26
N ARG A 286 -22.25 -2.56 6.13
CA ARG A 286 -21.41 -2.02 7.20
C ARG A 286 -22.25 -1.79 8.45
N ALA A 287 -21.80 -2.28 9.60
CA ALA A 287 -22.52 -2.14 10.86
C ALA A 287 -22.69 -0.65 11.23
N GLU A 288 -23.69 -0.30 12.06
CA GLU A 288 -23.87 1.09 12.55
C GLU A 288 -22.58 1.69 13.15
N GLU A 289 -21.69 0.84 13.66
CA GLU A 289 -20.38 1.17 14.23
C GLU A 289 -19.31 1.52 13.18
N GLU A 290 -19.37 0.92 11.99
CA GLU A 290 -18.55 1.25 10.83
C GLU A 290 -19.10 2.49 10.11
N GLN A 291 -20.43 2.69 10.11
CA GLN A 291 -21.04 3.93 9.65
C GLN A 291 -20.68 5.12 10.57
N ARG A 292 -20.45 4.88 11.88
CA ARG A 292 -19.85 5.86 12.81
C ARG A 292 -18.40 6.24 12.44
N GLN A 293 -17.67 5.45 11.64
CA GLN A 293 -16.33 5.83 11.16
C GLN A 293 -16.35 7.05 10.23
N LYS A 294 -17.48 7.34 9.58
CA LYS A 294 -17.69 8.60 8.82
C LYS A 294 -17.41 9.85 9.68
N ASN A 295 -17.60 9.77 11.00
CA ASN A 295 -17.27 10.84 11.93
C ASN A 295 -15.80 10.80 12.41
N TYR A 296 -15.19 9.62 12.48
CA TYR A 296 -13.78 9.45 12.88
C TYR A 296 -12.79 9.78 11.77
N GLU A 297 -13.15 9.67 10.49
CA GLU A 297 -12.23 10.02 9.40
C GLU A 297 -12.12 11.52 9.12
N SER A 298 -12.98 12.34 9.73
CA SER A 298 -12.71 13.78 9.83
C SER A 298 -11.39 14.10 10.57
N ASP A 299 -10.82 13.08 11.26
CA ASP A 299 -9.50 13.09 11.91
C ASP A 299 -8.35 12.54 11.03
N TRP A 300 -8.54 12.11 9.78
CA TRP A 300 -7.39 11.80 8.90
C TRP A 300 -6.89 12.98 8.08
N ARG A 301 -7.57 14.13 8.15
CA ARG A 301 -7.06 15.38 7.58
C ARG A 301 -5.68 15.68 8.15
N GLU A 302 -4.76 16.08 7.28
CA GLU A 302 -3.47 16.56 7.74
C GLU A 302 -3.67 17.79 8.62
N ALA A 303 -2.90 17.83 9.69
CA ALA A 303 -2.87 18.96 10.57
C ALA A 303 -1.46 19.10 11.14
N GLU A 304 -1.17 20.29 11.64
CA GLU A 304 0.11 20.64 12.22
C GLU A 304 -0.10 21.01 13.69
N VAL A 305 0.75 20.46 14.56
CA VAL A 305 0.78 20.78 15.99
C VAL A 305 1.96 21.69 16.22
N TYR A 306 1.69 22.83 16.83
CA TYR A 306 2.69 23.79 17.24
C TYR A 306 2.75 23.89 18.76
N ILE A 307 3.95 23.97 19.32
CA ILE A 307 4.16 24.39 20.70
C ILE A 307 4.22 25.92 20.72
N THR A 308 3.33 26.54 21.50
CA THR A 308 3.26 28.00 21.64
C THR A 308 3.81 28.47 23.00
N ASP A 309 3.86 27.57 23.98
CA ASP A 309 4.56 27.77 25.26
C ASP A 309 5.14 26.44 25.74
N ILE A 310 6.43 26.41 26.10
CA ILE A 310 7.13 25.19 26.56
C ILE A 310 6.87 24.86 28.04
N GLY A 311 6.17 25.74 28.76
CA GLY A 311 5.66 25.48 30.10
C GLY A 311 6.72 25.37 31.20
N PRO A 312 6.35 24.79 32.36
CA PRO A 312 7.23 24.69 33.51
C PRO A 312 8.33 23.64 33.35
N ASN A 313 8.13 22.57 32.54
CA ASN A 313 9.11 21.49 32.37
C ASN A 313 10.05 21.70 31.18
N LYS A 314 10.64 22.91 31.08
CA LYS A 314 11.43 23.37 29.93
C LYS A 314 12.49 22.38 29.44
N MET A 315 13.24 21.76 30.37
CA MET A 315 14.31 20.81 30.00
C MET A 315 13.77 19.49 29.43
N LYS A 316 12.55 19.07 29.78
CA LYS A 316 11.91 17.89 29.18
C LYS A 316 11.49 18.18 27.75
N ILE A 317 10.90 19.36 27.48
CA ILE A 317 10.57 19.81 26.13
C ILE A 317 11.84 19.97 25.27
N VAL A 318 12.91 20.55 25.80
CA VAL A 318 14.21 20.63 25.10
C VAL A 318 14.76 19.25 24.77
N SER A 319 14.67 18.29 25.70
CA SER A 319 15.09 16.91 25.44
C SER A 319 14.23 16.21 24.38
N LEU A 320 12.93 16.52 24.33
CA LEU A 320 11.98 16.00 23.37
C LEU A 320 12.25 16.55 21.96
N LEU A 321 12.39 17.87 21.82
CA LEU A 321 12.77 18.53 20.57
C LEU A 321 14.12 18.01 20.05
N LYS A 322 15.10 17.83 20.94
CA LYS A 322 16.39 17.23 20.59
C LYS A 322 16.24 15.86 19.95
N LYS A 323 15.38 15.00 20.50
CA LYS A 323 15.14 13.63 20.01
C LYS A 323 14.43 13.65 18.65
N ILE A 324 13.39 14.48 18.51
CA ILE A 324 12.53 14.52 17.32
C ILE A 324 13.28 15.12 16.13
N TYR A 325 13.92 16.27 16.32
CA TYR A 325 14.65 16.99 15.28
C TYR A 325 16.10 16.54 15.12
N LYS A 326 16.54 15.53 15.89
CA LYS A 326 17.93 15.01 15.91
C LYS A 326 18.98 16.11 16.11
N LEU A 327 18.66 17.09 16.96
CA LEU A 327 19.50 18.26 17.21
C LEU A 327 20.58 18.00 18.27
N SER A 328 21.59 18.87 18.32
CA SER A 328 22.44 19.01 19.51
C SER A 328 21.67 19.64 20.67
N GLY A 329 22.23 19.55 21.89
CA GLY A 329 21.60 20.17 23.07
C GLY A 329 21.51 21.69 23.00
N ALA A 330 22.47 22.34 22.35
CA ALA A 330 22.48 23.79 22.18
C ALA A 330 21.43 24.26 21.16
N GLU A 331 21.30 23.53 20.04
CA GLU A 331 20.29 23.81 19.00
C GLU A 331 18.87 23.60 19.54
N ALA A 332 18.62 22.51 20.29
CA ALA A 332 17.32 22.28 20.90
C ALA A 332 16.94 23.34 21.96
N LEU A 333 17.93 23.86 22.70
CA LEU A 333 17.73 24.96 23.66
C LEU A 333 17.49 26.30 22.96
N GLN A 334 18.03 26.49 21.75
CA GLN A 334 17.76 27.67 20.94
C GLN A 334 16.37 27.61 20.34
N MET A 335 15.99 26.47 19.76
CA MET A 335 14.66 26.21 19.19
C MET A 335 13.55 26.39 20.23
N SER A 336 13.76 25.97 21.49
CA SER A 336 12.77 26.11 22.56
C SER A 336 12.44 27.55 22.97
N LYS A 337 13.19 28.54 22.44
CA LYS A 337 12.93 29.97 22.65
C LYS A 337 12.09 30.60 21.55
N GLU A 338 11.78 29.85 20.49
CA GLU A 338 10.90 30.34 19.43
C GLU A 338 9.46 30.46 19.96
N ASN A 339 8.74 31.47 19.48
CA ASN A 339 7.38 31.76 19.93
C ASN A 339 6.35 30.72 19.43
N ARG A 340 6.74 29.93 18.42
CA ARG A 340 5.88 28.95 17.77
C ARG A 340 6.77 27.89 17.11
N ILE A 341 6.73 26.68 17.63
CA ILE A 341 7.61 25.58 17.21
C ILE A 341 6.75 24.49 16.60
N LEU A 342 6.92 24.16 15.31
CA LEU A 342 6.28 22.97 14.75
C LEU A 342 6.77 21.76 15.54
N TYR A 343 5.86 20.88 15.95
CA TYR A 343 6.18 19.67 16.70
C TYR A 343 5.92 18.42 15.86
N TYR A 344 4.75 18.37 15.22
CA TYR A 344 4.32 17.24 14.43
C TYR A 344 3.41 17.70 13.29
N LYS A 345 3.53 17.03 12.16
CA LYS A 345 2.64 17.14 11.01
C LYS A 345 2.20 15.75 10.62
N GLY A 346 0.89 15.56 10.45
CA GLY A 346 0.34 14.28 10.06
C GLY A 346 -1.18 14.24 10.25
N PRO A 347 -1.80 13.05 10.14
CA PRO A 347 -3.24 12.94 10.28
C PRO A 347 -3.69 13.35 11.67
N ARG A 348 -4.76 14.14 11.77
CA ARG A 348 -5.32 14.66 13.03
C ARG A 348 -5.56 13.59 14.12
N LYS A 349 -5.80 12.34 13.75
CA LYS A 349 -5.95 11.19 14.66
C LYS A 349 -4.68 10.94 15.48
N TRP A 350 -3.51 11.23 14.92
CA TRP A 350 -2.20 11.05 15.54
C TRP A 350 -1.72 12.30 16.27
N ILE A 351 -2.32 13.45 15.96
CA ILE A 351 -2.08 14.73 16.64
C ILE A 351 -2.54 14.69 18.07
N GLN A 352 -3.67 14.04 18.37
CA GLN A 352 -4.21 14.04 19.73
C GLN A 352 -3.26 13.39 20.74
N VAL A 353 -2.60 12.28 20.37
CA VAL A 353 -1.56 11.64 21.18
C VAL A 353 -0.35 12.57 21.39
N SER A 354 0.04 13.30 20.35
CA SER A 354 1.14 14.28 20.39
C SER A 354 0.81 15.48 21.29
N VAL A 355 -0.43 15.96 21.27
CA VAL A 355 -0.93 17.04 22.13
C VAL A 355 -0.95 16.61 23.58
N GLU A 356 -1.48 15.42 23.87
CA GLU A 356 -1.50 14.87 25.23
C GLU A 356 -0.09 14.67 25.79
N GLU A 357 0.87 14.20 24.98
CA GLU A 357 2.28 14.11 25.39
C GLU A 357 2.85 15.47 25.80
N LEU A 358 2.59 16.52 25.00
CA LEU A 358 3.07 17.88 25.25
C LEU A 358 2.39 18.53 26.47
N GLU A 359 1.08 18.38 26.61
CA GLU A 359 0.30 18.89 27.74
C GLU A 359 0.68 18.20 29.06
N ASN A 360 0.96 16.89 29.04
CA ASN A 360 1.50 16.16 30.19
C ASN A 360 2.90 16.65 30.60
N LEU A 361 3.66 17.19 29.65
CA LEU A 361 4.92 17.89 29.90
C LEU A 361 4.70 19.37 30.28
N GLY A 362 3.45 19.85 30.31
CA GLY A 362 3.06 21.19 30.73
C GLY A 362 3.19 22.25 29.64
N ALA A 363 3.40 21.87 28.38
CA ALA A 363 3.43 22.79 27.24
C ALA A 363 2.01 23.16 26.78
N THR A 364 1.87 24.34 26.16
CA THR A 364 0.65 24.78 25.47
C THR A 364 0.81 24.55 23.98
N THR A 365 -0.24 24.03 23.34
CA THR A 365 -0.22 23.67 21.92
C THR A 365 -1.29 24.40 21.10
N GLU A 366 -1.03 24.55 19.82
CA GLU A 366 -1.96 25.03 18.80
C GLU A 366 -2.05 23.98 17.69
N ILE A 367 -3.28 23.63 17.28
CA ILE A 367 -3.53 22.72 16.17
C ILE A 367 -4.03 23.53 14.98
N VAL A 368 -3.37 23.41 13.84
CA VAL A 368 -3.80 24.00 12.57
C VAL A 368 -4.24 22.88 11.64
N MET A 369 -5.50 22.92 11.22
CA MET A 369 -5.99 22.03 10.16
C MET A 369 -5.43 22.48 8.83
N LEU A 370 -4.83 21.55 8.08
CA LEU A 370 -4.43 21.80 6.70
C LEU A 370 -5.62 21.41 5.82
N ASP A 371 -6.30 22.42 5.28
CA ASP A 371 -7.26 22.18 4.21
C ASP A 371 -6.49 21.85 2.93
N LEU A 372 -7.04 20.93 2.13
CA LEU A 372 -6.51 20.61 0.80
C LEU A 372 -6.80 21.82 -0.11
N GLU A 373 -5.80 22.68 -0.34
CA GLU A 373 -5.83 23.70 -1.41
C GLU A 373 -5.74 23.09 -2.80
#